data_AF-A0A953EBN6-F1
#
_entry.id   AF-A0A953EBN6-F1
#
_cell.length_a   1.000
_cell.length_b   1.000
_cell.length_c   1.000
_cell.angle_alpha   90.00
_cell.angle_beta   90.00
_cell.angle_gamma   90.00
#
_symmetry.space_group_name_H-M   'P 1'
#
loop_
_entity.id
_entity.type
_entity.pdbx_description
1 polymer ?
#
loop_
_entity_poly.entity_id
_entity_poly.type
_entity_poly.pdbx_seq_one_letter_code
_entity_poly.pdbx_strand_id
1 'polypeptide(L)'
;MQRKACGSVSPLGSCTSTQRIATRMPGWCQSAVPKAAGFAVYHRVLSHGHWCSRALAHRLLLLLVAAFVPDGPVVVGLDDTIERRWGARIAARGIYRDPVRSSRGHFVKASGLRWLCAMLLAPVPWAGCV
;
A
#
# COMPACT_ATOMS: atom_id res chain seq x y z
N MET A 1 -32.57 56.70 -4.72
CA MET A 1 -32.51 57.51 -5.96
C MET A 1 -31.40 56.90 -6.82
N GLN A 2 -31.55 56.43 -8.05
CA GLN A 2 -32.63 56.41 -9.03
C GLN A 2 -32.73 55.01 -9.66
N ARG A 3 -33.95 54.68 -10.09
CA ARG A 3 -34.35 53.54 -10.93
C ARG A 3 -34.23 53.91 -12.41
N LYS A 4 -34.12 52.90 -13.29
CA LYS A 4 -34.79 52.68 -14.61
C LYS A 4 -33.84 51.94 -15.56
N ALA A 5 -34.23 51.05 -16.47
CA ALA A 5 -35.47 50.33 -16.84
C ALA A 5 -35.02 49.21 -17.82
N CYS A 6 -35.45 47.95 -17.68
CA CYS A 6 -36.59 47.30 -18.37
C CYS A 6 -36.52 47.21 -19.91
N GLY A 7 -36.68 45.97 -20.42
CA GLY A 7 -37.08 45.62 -21.80
C GLY A 7 -36.41 44.31 -22.26
N SER A 8 -36.91 43.09 -22.00
CA SER A 8 -38.12 42.39 -22.45
C SER A 8 -38.00 41.67 -23.82
N VAL A 9 -38.02 40.34 -23.74
CA VAL A 9 -38.77 39.35 -24.58
C VAL A 9 -38.23 38.99 -25.98
N SER A 10 -37.93 37.69 -26.12
CA SER A 10 -37.65 36.90 -27.34
C SER A 10 -38.83 36.87 -28.33
N PRO A 11 -38.66 36.40 -29.58
CA PRO A 11 -38.97 34.97 -29.82
C PRO A 11 -38.21 34.29 -30.99
N LEU A 12 -38.13 32.95 -30.88
CA LEU A 12 -38.26 31.91 -31.91
C LEU A 12 -37.72 32.10 -33.34
N GLY A 13 -36.95 31.10 -33.78
CA GLY A 13 -36.53 30.83 -35.16
C GLY A 13 -35.00 30.80 -35.24
N SER A 14 -34.31 29.75 -35.65
CA SER A 14 -34.64 28.67 -36.58
C SER A 14 -33.63 27.54 -36.38
N CYS A 15 -34.09 26.29 -36.57
CA CYS A 15 -33.24 25.14 -36.78
C CYS A 15 -32.12 25.44 -37.79
N THR A 16 -30.88 25.32 -37.35
CA THR A 16 -29.78 24.94 -38.24
C THR A 16 -29.06 23.76 -37.60
N SER A 17 -29.60 22.58 -37.92
CA SER A 17 -28.87 21.32 -37.89
C SER A 17 -27.62 21.51 -38.75
N THR A 18 -26.48 21.70 -38.10
CA THR A 18 -25.19 21.39 -38.72
C THR A 18 -24.69 20.13 -38.05
N GLN A 19 -25.20 19.01 -38.58
CA GLN A 19 -24.53 17.73 -38.50
C GLN A 19 -23.06 17.93 -38.88
N ARG A 20 -22.15 17.84 -37.91
CA ARG A 20 -20.77 17.49 -38.23
C ARG A 20 -20.64 15.99 -38.02
N ILE A 21 -20.85 15.31 -39.14
CA ILE A 21 -20.55 13.90 -39.35
C ILE A 21 -19.11 13.63 -38.94
N ALA A 22 -18.97 12.49 -38.28
CA ALA A 22 -17.79 11.95 -37.66
C ALA A 22 -16.58 11.85 -38.60
N THR A 23 -15.38 12.04 -38.03
CA THR A 23 -14.26 11.14 -38.33
C THR A 23 -14.06 10.22 -37.13
N ARG A 24 -14.75 9.09 -37.25
CA ARG A 24 -14.44 7.83 -36.57
C ARG A 24 -12.98 7.50 -36.87
N MET A 25 -12.09 7.68 -35.91
CA MET A 25 -10.83 6.92 -35.88
C MET A 25 -11.08 5.65 -35.05
N PRO A 26 -11.21 4.47 -35.70
CA PRO A 26 -11.23 3.21 -34.98
C PRO A 26 -9.79 2.86 -34.60
N GLY A 27 -9.52 2.64 -33.32
CA GLY A 27 -8.23 2.03 -32.96
C GLY A 27 -7.75 2.22 -31.53
N TRP A 28 -8.29 3.20 -30.80
CA TRP A 28 -7.87 3.42 -29.42
C TRP A 28 -9.11 3.48 -28.55
N CYS A 29 -9.67 2.30 -28.28
CA CYS A 29 -10.39 2.11 -27.04
C CYS A 29 -9.43 2.60 -25.95
N GLN A 30 -9.77 3.70 -25.29
CA GLN A 30 -9.16 4.04 -24.02
C GLN A 30 -9.48 2.86 -23.12
N SER A 31 -8.59 1.87 -23.08
CA SER A 31 -8.48 0.97 -21.96
C SER A 31 -8.12 1.87 -20.80
N ALA A 32 -9.16 2.48 -20.21
CA ALA A 32 -9.10 2.98 -18.86
C ALA A 32 -8.58 1.80 -18.05
N VAL A 33 -7.30 1.87 -17.68
CA VAL A 33 -6.67 0.92 -16.78
C VAL A 33 -7.64 0.78 -15.62
N PRO A 34 -8.22 -0.41 -15.36
CA PRO A 34 -9.21 -0.54 -14.30
C PRO A 34 -8.55 -0.02 -13.04
N LYS A 35 -9.09 1.05 -12.47
CA LYS A 35 -8.67 1.60 -11.18
C LYS A 35 -8.71 0.42 -10.22
N ALA A 36 -7.55 -0.14 -9.89
CA ALA A 36 -7.39 -1.51 -9.40
C ALA A 36 -8.54 -1.91 -8.46
N ALA A 37 -9.51 -2.69 -8.97
CA ALA A 37 -10.76 -2.96 -8.26
C ALA A 37 -10.51 -3.64 -6.90
N GLY A 38 -9.34 -4.26 -6.72
CA GLY A 38 -8.92 -4.88 -5.48
C GLY A 38 -8.30 -3.94 -4.44
N PHE A 39 -7.74 -2.78 -4.80
CA PHE A 39 -7.01 -1.95 -3.83
C PHE A 39 -7.94 -1.36 -2.76
N ALA A 40 -9.09 -0.83 -3.19
CA ALA A 40 -10.08 -0.27 -2.27
C ALA A 40 -10.70 -1.36 -1.38
N VAL A 41 -10.96 -2.55 -1.93
CA VAL A 41 -11.51 -3.70 -1.19
C VAL A 41 -10.51 -4.19 -0.15
N TYR A 42 -9.24 -4.37 -0.55
CA TYR A 42 -8.16 -4.77 0.35
C TYR A 42 -7.99 -3.78 1.50
N HIS A 43 -7.93 -2.48 1.18
CA HIS A 43 -7.79 -1.45 2.20
C HIS A 43 -9.02 -1.38 3.12
N ARG A 44 -10.23 -1.65 2.60
CA ARG A 44 -11.45 -1.71 3.41
C ARG A 44 -11.40 -2.86 4.42
N VAL A 45 -11.02 -4.06 3.99
CA VAL A 45 -10.88 -5.24 4.85
C VAL A 45 -9.88 -4.98 5.98
N LEU A 46 -8.71 -4.42 5.65
CA LEU A 46 -7.69 -4.12 6.65
C LEU A 46 -8.07 -2.98 7.60
N SER A 47 -8.78 -1.96 7.11
CA SER A 47 -9.14 -0.79 7.92
C SER A 47 -10.36 -0.98 8.81
N HIS A 48 -11.34 -1.79 8.38
CA HIS A 48 -12.61 -1.95 9.09
C HIS A 48 -12.66 -3.20 9.99
N GLY A 49 -11.76 -4.16 9.80
CA GLY A 49 -11.70 -5.34 10.66
C GLY A 49 -11.08 -5.04 12.04
N HIS A 50 -11.57 -5.72 13.08
CA HIS A 50 -10.91 -5.76 14.38
C HIS A 50 -9.83 -6.84 14.36
N TRP A 51 -8.62 -6.46 13.99
CA TRP A 51 -7.49 -7.39 13.87
C TRP A 51 -6.65 -7.40 15.15
N CYS A 52 -6.33 -8.60 15.64
CA CYS A 52 -5.26 -8.79 16.60
C CYS A 52 -4.03 -9.30 15.86
N SER A 53 -3.07 -8.41 15.54
CA SER A 53 -1.85 -8.75 14.80
C SER A 53 -1.10 -9.92 15.43
N ARG A 54 -1.07 -9.98 16.77
CA ARG A 54 -0.46 -11.07 17.53
C ARG A 54 -1.17 -12.41 17.33
N ALA A 55 -2.51 -12.42 17.31
CA ALA A 55 -3.28 -13.66 17.08
C ALA A 55 -3.09 -14.17 15.64
N LEU A 56 -3.08 -13.25 14.66
CA LEU A 56 -2.83 -13.61 13.27
C LEU A 56 -1.40 -14.13 13.07
N ALA A 57 -0.41 -13.46 13.65
CA ALA A 57 0.99 -13.91 13.62
C ALA A 57 1.16 -15.29 14.29
N HIS A 58 0.50 -15.53 15.42
CA HIS A 58 0.55 -16.83 16.10
C HIS A 58 -0.02 -17.95 15.23
N ARG A 59 -1.19 -17.75 14.61
CA ARG A 59 -1.77 -18.74 13.69
C ARG A 59 -0.87 -18.99 12.48
N LEU A 60 -0.33 -17.92 11.88
CA LEU A 60 0.59 -18.04 10.75
C LEU A 60 1.85 -18.84 11.14
N LEU A 61 2.44 -18.55 12.30
CA LEU A 61 3.60 -19.26 12.80
C LEU A 61 3.31 -20.76 12.98
N LEU A 62 2.17 -21.13 13.56
CA LEU A 62 1.78 -22.53 13.71
C LEU A 62 1.66 -23.24 12.36
N LEU A 63 1.08 -22.59 11.35
CA LEU A 63 0.97 -23.14 10.00
C LEU A 63 2.34 -23.33 9.35
N LEU A 64 3.26 -22.37 9.54
CA LEU A 64 4.62 -22.47 9.02
C LEU A 64 5.41 -23.58 9.70
N VAL A 65 5.33 -23.70 11.03
CA VAL A 65 6.00 -24.78 11.78
C VAL A 65 5.46 -26.13 11.34
N ALA A 66 4.13 -26.30 11.29
CA ALA A 66 3.51 -27.54 10.84
C ALA A 66 3.90 -27.93 9.40
N ALA A 67 4.10 -26.95 8.52
CA ALA A 67 4.45 -27.19 7.11
C ALA A 67 5.95 -27.46 6.89
N PHE A 68 6.83 -26.78 7.62
CA PHE A 68 8.26 -26.75 7.32
C PHE A 68 9.15 -27.45 8.35
N VAL A 69 8.68 -27.58 9.59
CA VAL A 69 9.41 -28.25 10.68
C VAL A 69 8.40 -29.08 11.50
N PRO A 70 7.81 -30.14 10.90
CA PRO A 70 6.81 -30.96 11.59
C PRO A 70 7.41 -31.70 12.79
N ASP A 71 8.68 -32.08 12.68
CA ASP A 71 9.45 -32.75 13.72
C ASP A 71 10.81 -32.06 13.90
N GLY A 72 11.27 -31.97 15.15
CA GLY A 72 12.59 -31.45 15.49
C GLY A 72 12.61 -30.03 16.07
N PRO A 73 13.80 -29.45 16.28
CA PRO A 73 13.96 -28.14 16.92
C PRO A 73 13.55 -27.00 15.98
N VAL A 74 12.74 -26.08 16.50
CA VAL A 74 12.37 -24.85 15.78
C VAL A 74 13.47 -23.81 15.95
N VAL A 75 14.21 -23.53 14.87
CA VAL A 75 15.23 -22.48 14.84
C VAL A 75 14.61 -21.19 14.33
N VAL A 76 14.78 -20.11 15.11
CA VAL A 76 14.24 -18.79 14.76
C VAL A 76 15.38 -17.79 14.61
N GLY A 77 15.49 -17.21 13.42
CA GLY A 77 16.37 -16.09 13.14
C GLY A 77 15.69 -14.79 13.54
N LEU A 78 16.42 -13.90 14.19
CA LEU A 78 15.95 -12.57 14.55
C LEU A 78 16.76 -11.53 13.77
N ASP A 79 16.05 -10.64 13.10
CA ASP A 79 16.63 -9.52 12.37
C ASP A 79 15.85 -8.24 12.69
N ASP A 80 16.54 -7.11 12.80
CA ASP A 80 15.91 -5.82 13.00
C ASP A 80 15.94 -4.99 11.71
N THR A 81 14.78 -4.45 11.33
CA THR A 81 14.64 -3.63 10.13
C THR A 81 14.07 -2.26 10.48
N ILE A 82 14.60 -1.21 9.86
CA ILE A 82 14.16 0.16 10.11
C ILE A 82 13.27 0.61 8.94
N GLU A 83 11.97 0.77 9.21
CA GLU A 83 11.05 1.38 8.25
C GLU A 83 11.14 2.91 8.32
N ARG A 84 11.52 3.53 7.20
CA ARG A 84 11.67 4.97 7.07
C ARG A 84 10.35 5.64 6.65
N ARG A 85 9.30 5.47 7.47
CA ARG A 85 7.97 6.07 7.25
C ARG A 85 7.64 7.13 8.31
N TRP A 86 7.09 8.26 7.86
CA TRP A 86 6.76 9.39 8.73
C TRP A 86 5.25 9.66 8.73
N GLY A 87 4.70 10.02 9.89
CA GLY A 87 3.29 10.41 10.01
C GLY A 87 2.86 10.65 11.45
N ALA A 88 1.87 11.52 11.66
CA ALA A 88 1.38 11.89 12.99
C ALA A 88 0.84 10.71 13.81
N ARG A 89 0.44 9.62 13.15
CA ARG A 89 -0.07 8.38 13.78
C ARG A 89 1.04 7.39 14.17
N ILE A 90 2.31 7.69 13.90
CA ILE A 90 3.44 6.80 14.18
C ILE A 90 4.18 7.32 15.43
N ALA A 91 3.62 7.01 16.60
CA ALA A 91 4.16 7.46 17.88
C ALA A 91 5.46 6.73 18.28
N ALA A 92 5.61 5.46 17.90
CA ALA A 92 6.77 4.62 18.24
C ALA A 92 8.03 4.92 17.41
N ARG A 93 8.10 6.09 16.77
CA ARG A 93 9.26 6.49 15.96
C ARG A 93 10.46 6.78 16.86
N GLY A 94 11.61 6.20 16.51
CA GLY A 94 12.87 6.41 17.21
C GLY A 94 13.98 6.86 16.27
N ILE A 95 15.13 7.15 16.86
CA ILE A 95 16.39 7.36 16.15
C ILE A 95 17.29 6.17 16.46
N TYR A 96 17.68 5.44 15.43
CA TYR A 96 18.46 4.22 15.54
C TYR A 96 19.76 4.36 14.74
N ARG A 97 20.73 3.49 15.02
CA ARG A 97 21.92 3.34 14.18
C ARG A 97 21.50 2.79 12.82
N ASP A 98 21.99 3.37 11.74
CA ASP A 98 21.80 2.83 10.39
C ASP A 98 22.88 1.77 10.12
N PRO A 99 22.57 0.46 10.14
CA PRO A 99 23.58 -0.59 9.99
C PRO A 99 24.25 -0.56 8.61
N VAL A 100 23.56 -0.05 7.58
CA VAL A 100 24.07 -0.01 6.20
C VAL A 100 25.01 1.17 5.98
N ARG A 101 24.70 2.33 6.57
CA ARG A 101 25.48 3.56 6.39
C ARG A 101 26.53 3.81 7.46
N SER A 102 26.49 3.05 8.55
CA SER A 102 27.46 3.19 9.63
C SER A 102 28.58 2.15 9.53
N SER A 103 29.82 2.61 9.67
CA SER A 103 31.01 1.76 9.82
C SER A 103 31.52 1.83 11.26
N ARG A 104 32.61 1.11 11.60
CA ARG A 104 33.23 1.19 12.94
C ARG A 104 33.68 2.62 13.31
N GLY A 105 34.01 3.46 12.34
CA GLY A 105 34.46 4.85 12.55
C GLY A 105 33.46 5.93 12.13
N HIS A 106 32.39 5.59 11.41
CA HIS A 106 31.41 6.55 10.92
C HIS A 106 30.00 6.17 11.37
N PHE A 107 29.42 6.97 12.27
CA PHE A 107 28.12 6.66 12.86
C PHE A 107 27.00 7.49 12.23
N VAL A 108 26.19 6.83 11.39
CA VAL A 108 24.99 7.43 10.79
C VAL A 108 23.76 6.98 11.55
N LYS A 109 22.92 7.94 11.93
CA LYS A 109 21.64 7.70 12.57
C LYS A 109 20.52 7.77 11.52
N ALA A 110 19.61 6.81 11.55
CA ALA A 110 18.38 6.84 10.79
C ALA A 110 17.19 7.04 11.73
N SER A 111 16.23 7.89 11.33
CA SER A 111 14.95 8.00 12.00
C SER A 111 13.93 7.08 11.34
N GLY A 112 13.14 6.37 12.14
CA GLY A 112 12.17 5.42 11.62
C GLY A 112 11.50 4.61 12.71
N LEU A 113 10.69 3.65 12.27
CA LEU A 113 10.13 2.62 13.14
C LEU A 113 11.04 1.40 13.08
N ARG A 114 11.51 0.92 14.23
CA ARG A 114 12.30 -0.31 14.30
C ARG A 114 11.36 -1.50 14.43
N TRP A 115 11.36 -2.33 13.40
CA TRP A 115 10.67 -3.61 13.38
C TRP A 115 11.63 -4.72 13.78
N LEU A 116 11.12 -5.69 14.53
CA LEU A 116 11.80 -6.95 14.77
C LEU A 116 11.12 -8.01 13.91
N CYS A 117 11.87 -8.66 13.05
CA CYS A 117 11.43 -9.75 12.20
C CYS A 117 11.90 -11.08 12.81
N ALA A 118 10.99 -12.05 12.89
CA ALA A 118 11.31 -13.42 13.26
C ALA A 118 11.14 -14.31 12.02
N MET A 119 12.18 -15.07 11.69
CA MET A 119 12.23 -15.94 10.52
C MET A 119 12.34 -17.39 11.00
N LEU A 120 11.49 -18.27 10.45
CA LEU A 120 11.60 -19.70 10.68
C LEU A 120 12.70 -20.26 9.78
N LEU A 121 13.78 -20.77 10.37
CA LEU A 121 14.83 -21.45 9.63
C LEU A 121 14.40 -22.91 9.48
N ALA A 122 14.01 -23.27 8.26
CA ALA A 122 13.61 -24.61 7.90
C ALA A 122 14.77 -25.33 7.19
N PRO A 123 15.02 -26.62 7.50
CA PRO A 123 16.04 -27.39 6.81
C PRO A 123 15.70 -27.49 5.33
N VAL A 124 16.61 -27.04 4.47
CA VAL A 124 16.44 -27.14 3.03
C VAL A 124 17.00 -28.48 2.58
N PRO A 125 16.17 -29.40 2.04
CA PRO A 125 16.53 -30.81 1.88
C PRO A 125 17.73 -31.04 0.94
N TRP A 126 18.00 -30.12 0.02
CA TRP A 126 19.14 -30.20 -0.90
C TRP A 126 20.37 -29.40 -0.47
N ALA A 127 20.26 -28.51 0.53
CA ALA A 127 21.36 -27.64 0.94
C ALA A 127 22.18 -28.19 2.11
N GLY A 128 21.65 -29.19 2.83
CA GLY A 128 22.32 -29.80 3.98
C GLY A 128 22.56 -28.83 5.16
N CYS A 129 21.96 -27.65 5.11
CA CYS A 129 22.09 -26.60 6.12
C CYS A 129 20.72 -26.12 6.62
N VAL A 130 20.74 -25.55 7.82
CA VAL A 130 19.66 -24.80 8.48
C VAL A 130 20.15 -23.38 8.69
#